data_AF-A0A2P6WC25-F1
#
_entry.id   AF-A0A2P6WC25-F1
#
_cell.length_a   1.000
_cell.length_b   1.000
_cell.length_c   1.000
_cell.angle_alpha   90.00
_cell.angle_beta   90.00
_cell.angle_gamma   90.00
#
_symmetry.space_group_name_H-M   'P 1'
#
loop_
_entity.id
_entity.type
_entity.pdbx_description
1 polymer ?
#
loop_
_entity_poly.entity_id
_entity_poly.type
_entity_poly.pdbx_seq_one_letter_code
_entity_poly.pdbx_strand_id
1 'polypeptide(L)'
;MDKQLKISARNAGQVELEKFCPRCCWYLLRMKKMPFQFGMPGIMFYLERIEKAFTLAYLAKSKAVPKYFGPFADCTETVEFPFEMSYEHDESGVLVTARPDLILRKKDGNLCLLDLKTSKPDGGGRVYLPQYEIQTIGYSWVAEASGLGKVGTAGLLYAEVQTEQFLKDPLKYKTDTGLLVPFDFKGHEVKLNYSRLTRCLKVVKKLWNDDHPPKGSDNCKDCQLLTRLIDFENELRLMDQRIFASFPEHRNFLLSQDYYRRLTRMPLPFDDMNAGDTWDQDGGMWANWEFC
;
A
#
# COMPACT_ATOMS: atom_id res chain seq x y z
N MET A 1 23.42 -8.97 14.08
CA MET A 1 22.94 -7.58 14.24
C MET A 1 21.44 -7.62 14.10
N ASP A 2 20.75 -7.55 15.23
CA ASP A 2 19.29 -7.55 15.29
C ASP A 2 18.82 -6.22 14.70
N LYS A 3 18.39 -6.23 13.42
CA LYS A 3 17.92 -5.01 12.76
C LYS A 3 16.55 -4.69 13.34
N GLN A 4 16.46 -3.53 14.00
CA GLN A 4 15.18 -2.97 14.42
C GLN A 4 14.20 -2.97 13.23
N LEU A 5 12.95 -3.40 13.47
CA LEU A 5 11.93 -3.40 12.43
C LEU A 5 11.52 -1.94 12.16
N LYS A 6 11.67 -1.50 10.90
CA LYS A 6 11.13 -0.24 10.38
C LYS A 6 9.98 -0.55 9.42
N ILE A 7 8.80 0.02 9.62
CA ILE A 7 7.61 -0.27 8.81
C ILE A 7 6.63 0.92 8.78
N SER A 8 5.91 1.12 7.68
CA SER A 8 4.81 2.10 7.62
C SER A 8 3.59 1.61 8.40
N ALA A 9 2.83 2.56 8.96
CA ALA A 9 1.54 2.25 9.58
C ALA A 9 0.59 1.52 8.62
N ARG A 10 0.61 1.88 7.33
CA ARG A 10 -0.18 1.21 6.28
C ARG A 10 0.19 -0.27 6.13
N ASN A 11 1.49 -0.60 6.09
CA ASN A 11 1.90 -2.01 5.99
C ASN A 11 1.57 -2.78 7.27
N ALA A 12 1.74 -2.19 8.45
CA ALA A 12 1.30 -2.80 9.70
C ALA A 12 -0.22 -3.09 9.68
N GLY A 13 -1.01 -2.18 9.11
CA GLY A 13 -2.46 -2.32 8.94
C GLY A 13 -2.91 -3.49 8.06
N GLN A 14 -2.01 -4.10 7.27
CA GLN A 14 -2.37 -5.31 6.51
C GLN A 14 -2.82 -6.46 7.41
N VAL A 15 -2.42 -6.46 8.69
CA VAL A 15 -2.84 -7.43 9.71
C VAL A 15 -4.36 -7.44 9.92
N GLU A 16 -5.05 -6.33 9.65
CA GLU A 16 -6.51 -6.23 9.80
C GLU A 16 -7.29 -6.60 8.53
N LEU A 17 -6.61 -6.92 7.43
CA LEU A 17 -7.26 -7.38 6.21
C LEU A 17 -7.73 -8.83 6.36
N GLU A 18 -8.90 -9.14 5.83
CA GLU A 18 -9.45 -10.51 5.82
C GLU A 18 -8.50 -11.51 5.14
N LYS A 19 -7.84 -11.07 4.06
CA LYS A 19 -6.87 -11.87 3.29
C LYS A 19 -5.45 -11.85 3.88
N PHE A 20 -5.26 -11.37 5.11
CA PHE A 20 -3.95 -11.36 5.75
C PHE A 20 -3.33 -12.78 5.79
N CYS A 21 -2.08 -12.88 5.34
CA CYS A 21 -1.30 -14.11 5.34
C CYS A 21 0.02 -13.90 6.08
N PRO A 22 0.25 -14.56 7.24
CA PRO A 22 1.45 -14.36 8.03
C PRO A 22 2.72 -14.82 7.29
N ARG A 23 2.62 -15.85 6.44
CA ARG A 23 3.73 -16.28 5.58
C ARG A 23 4.10 -15.22 4.54
N CYS A 24 3.11 -14.65 3.84
CA CYS A 24 3.36 -13.58 2.88
C CYS A 24 3.95 -12.35 3.56
N CYS A 25 3.40 -11.94 4.71
CA CYS A 25 3.96 -10.87 5.53
C CYS A 25 5.42 -11.13 5.90
N TRP A 26 5.74 -12.33 6.39
CA TRP A 26 7.10 -12.72 6.77
C TRP A 26 8.11 -12.55 5.63
N TYR A 27 7.74 -12.94 4.40
CA TYR A 27 8.56 -12.71 3.21
C TYR A 27 8.68 -11.23 2.87
N LEU A 28 7.57 -10.51 2.83
CA LEU A 28 7.53 -9.09 2.47
C LEU A 28 8.35 -8.21 3.43
N LEU A 29 8.35 -8.52 4.72
CA LEU A 29 9.18 -7.82 5.71
C LEU A 29 10.69 -7.95 5.43
N ARG A 30 11.11 -9.04 4.77
CA ARG A 30 12.53 -9.34 4.50
C ARG A 30 12.96 -8.98 3.08
N MET A 31 12.00 -8.77 2.18
CA MET A 31 12.27 -8.36 0.82
C MET A 31 12.43 -6.83 0.74
N LYS A 32 13.38 -6.37 -0.08
CA LYS A 32 13.56 -4.93 -0.33
C LYS A 32 12.67 -4.39 -1.46
N LYS A 33 12.34 -5.26 -2.42
CA LYS A 33 11.45 -5.01 -3.57
C LYS A 33 10.90 -6.35 -4.05
N MET A 34 9.67 -6.35 -4.58
CA MET A 34 9.13 -7.53 -5.28
C MET A 34 9.66 -7.61 -6.71
N PRO A 35 9.94 -8.81 -7.24
CA PRO A 35 10.14 -9.01 -8.67
C PRO A 35 8.81 -8.77 -9.40
N PHE A 36 8.88 -8.23 -10.63
CA PHE A 36 7.73 -8.05 -11.53
C PHE A 36 6.61 -7.14 -11.01
N GLN A 37 6.88 -6.32 -9.99
CA GLN A 37 5.93 -5.33 -9.51
C GLN A 37 5.96 -4.10 -10.42
N PHE A 38 4.82 -3.79 -11.02
CA PHE A 38 4.60 -2.52 -11.71
C PHE A 38 4.11 -1.49 -10.68
N GLY A 39 4.70 -0.29 -10.70
CA GLY A 39 4.25 0.80 -9.85
C GLY A 39 2.84 1.27 -10.22
N MET A 40 2.18 1.99 -9.32
CA MET A 40 0.91 2.65 -9.67
C MET A 40 1.11 3.60 -10.87
N PRO A 41 0.13 3.69 -11.78
CA PRO A 41 0.17 4.65 -12.86
C PRO A 41 0.42 6.07 -12.35
N GLY A 42 1.31 6.81 -13.02
CA GLY A 42 1.76 8.13 -12.58
C GLY A 42 0.64 9.16 -12.37
N ILE A 43 -0.50 8.96 -13.03
CA ILE A 43 -1.69 9.79 -12.90
C ILE A 43 -2.20 9.89 -11.46
N MET A 44 -2.08 8.82 -10.66
CA MET A 44 -2.56 8.83 -9.27
C MET A 44 -1.81 9.87 -8.43
N PHE A 45 -0.51 10.03 -8.64
CA PHE A 45 0.28 11.05 -7.95
C PHE A 45 -0.09 12.48 -8.38
N TYR A 46 -0.47 12.67 -9.65
CA TYR A 46 -0.93 13.97 -10.12
C TYR A 46 -2.30 14.33 -9.53
N LEU A 47 -3.21 13.36 -9.43
CA LEU A 47 -4.54 13.56 -8.85
C LEU A 47 -4.45 13.94 -7.37
N GLU A 48 -3.67 13.20 -6.57
CA GLU A 48 -3.42 13.52 -5.17
C GLU A 48 -2.84 14.95 -5.01
N ARG A 49 -1.87 15.34 -5.85
CA ARG A 49 -1.31 16.70 -5.84
C ARG A 49 -2.35 17.78 -6.15
N ILE A 50 -3.25 17.52 -7.11
CA ILE A 50 -4.34 18.43 -7.48
C ILE A 50 -5.34 18.57 -6.33
N GLU A 51 -5.72 17.45 -5.69
CA GLU A 51 -6.64 17.42 -4.55
C GLU A 51 -6.08 18.16 -3.33
N LYS A 52 -4.78 17.97 -3.04
CA LYS A 52 -4.05 18.76 -2.02
C LYS A 52 -4.08 20.24 -2.36
N ALA A 53 -3.68 20.61 -3.58
CA ALA A 53 -3.64 22.00 -4.01
C ALA A 53 -5.01 22.68 -3.91
N PHE A 54 -6.07 21.99 -4.32
CA PHE A 54 -7.45 22.46 -4.18
C PHE A 54 -7.81 22.73 -2.72
N THR A 55 -7.55 21.76 -1.83
CA THR A 55 -7.86 21.87 -0.40
C THR A 55 -7.13 23.06 0.24
N LEU A 56 -5.83 23.18 -0.02
CA LEU A 56 -4.99 24.25 0.53
C LEU A 56 -5.40 25.63 -0.02
N ALA A 57 -5.69 25.74 -1.32
CA ALA A 57 -6.15 26.99 -1.92
C ALA A 57 -7.51 27.44 -1.37
N TYR A 58 -8.45 26.49 -1.18
CA TYR A 58 -9.74 26.78 -0.58
C TYR A 58 -9.59 27.26 0.86
N LEU A 59 -8.75 26.58 1.65
CA LEU A 59 -8.44 26.96 3.03
C LEU A 59 -7.80 28.35 3.13
N ALA A 60 -6.83 28.65 2.27
CA ALA A 60 -6.15 29.95 2.25
C ALA A 60 -7.12 31.10 1.98
N LYS A 61 -8.08 30.89 1.06
CA LYS A 61 -9.08 31.89 0.65
C LYS A 61 -10.22 32.03 1.65
N SER A 62 -10.78 30.92 2.12
CA SER A 62 -12.01 30.89 2.93
C SER A 62 -11.76 30.79 4.43
N LYS A 63 -10.50 30.59 4.86
CA LYS A 63 -10.10 30.33 6.26
C LYS A 63 -10.80 29.12 6.89
N ALA A 64 -11.35 28.25 6.04
CA ALA A 64 -11.95 26.97 6.38
C ALA A 64 -11.91 26.08 5.14
N VAL A 65 -11.86 24.76 5.34
CA VAL A 65 -12.07 23.80 4.25
C VAL A 65 -13.55 23.75 3.83
N PRO A 66 -13.91 23.16 2.67
CA PRO A 66 -15.30 23.10 2.25
C PRO A 66 -16.21 22.37 3.25
N LYS A 67 -17.43 22.89 3.47
CA LYS A 67 -18.40 22.28 4.41
C LYS A 67 -18.73 20.82 4.09
N TYR A 68 -18.71 20.44 2.81
CA TYR A 68 -18.98 19.08 2.37
C TYR A 68 -17.84 18.09 2.68
N PHE A 69 -16.71 18.55 3.24
CA PHE A 69 -15.72 17.65 3.85
C PHE A 69 -16.25 17.00 5.14
N GLY A 70 -17.45 17.38 5.61
CA GLY A 70 -18.18 16.71 6.67
C GLY A 70 -17.45 16.84 8.02
N PRO A 71 -16.97 15.73 8.62
CA PRO A 71 -16.32 15.74 9.94
C PRO A 71 -15.07 16.62 10.00
N PHE A 72 -14.50 17.01 8.85
CA PHE A 72 -13.28 17.82 8.77
C PHE A 72 -13.56 19.30 8.49
N ALA A 73 -14.83 19.71 8.37
CA ALA A 73 -15.24 21.05 7.93
C ALA A 73 -14.79 22.21 8.83
N ASP A 74 -14.35 21.93 10.05
CA ASP A 74 -13.87 22.88 11.04
C ASP A 74 -12.33 23.06 11.03
N CYS A 75 -11.62 22.48 10.05
CA CYS A 75 -10.22 22.78 9.78
C CYS A 75 -10.06 24.22 9.25
N THR A 76 -9.17 25.00 9.86
CA THR A 76 -8.99 26.43 9.61
C THR A 76 -7.59 26.83 9.16
N GLU A 77 -6.56 26.02 9.44
CA GLU A 77 -5.19 26.36 9.11
C GLU A 77 -4.40 25.16 8.60
N THR A 78 -3.36 25.44 7.81
CA THR A 78 -2.38 24.45 7.38
C THR A 78 -1.34 24.23 8.47
N VAL A 79 -0.88 23.00 8.63
CA VAL A 79 0.24 22.68 9.52
C VAL A 79 1.42 22.29 8.64
N GLU A 80 2.59 22.88 8.88
CA GLU A 80 3.83 22.44 8.24
C GLU A 80 4.36 21.19 8.95
N PHE A 81 4.79 20.20 8.19
CA PHE A 81 5.38 18.96 8.70
C PHE A 81 6.40 18.41 7.68
N PRO A 82 7.38 17.61 8.13
CA PRO A 82 8.31 16.93 7.24
C PRO A 82 7.60 15.96 6.29
N PHE A 83 8.11 15.80 5.07
CA PHE A 83 7.57 14.86 4.08
C PHE A 83 7.46 13.41 4.60
N GLU A 84 8.42 12.99 5.42
CA GLU A 84 8.38 11.72 6.16
C GLU A 84 8.71 11.99 7.62
N MET A 85 7.96 11.35 8.50
CA MET A 85 8.24 11.27 9.94
C MET A 85 8.40 9.82 10.35
N SER A 86 9.18 9.59 11.40
CA SER A 86 9.32 8.27 12.00
C SER A 86 9.54 8.36 13.49
N TYR A 87 8.91 7.46 14.24
CA TYR A 87 9.07 7.40 15.69
C TYR A 87 9.06 5.95 16.19
N GLU A 88 9.83 5.65 17.23
CA GLU A 88 9.88 4.32 17.83
C GLU A 88 8.67 4.12 18.73
N HIS A 89 7.88 3.08 18.47
CA HIS A 89 6.73 2.74 19.30
C HIS A 89 7.17 1.92 20.51
N ASP A 90 7.25 2.59 21.67
CA ASP A 90 7.79 2.07 22.93
C ASP A 90 7.32 0.65 23.27
N GLU A 91 6.02 0.38 23.17
CA GLU A 91 5.47 -0.93 23.55
C GLU A 91 5.87 -2.09 22.63
N SER A 92 6.28 -1.81 21.39
CA SER A 92 6.65 -2.86 20.42
C SER A 92 8.12 -2.79 19.97
N GLY A 93 8.83 -1.71 20.27
CA GLY A 93 10.19 -1.44 19.78
C GLY A 93 10.27 -1.36 18.25
N VAL A 94 9.16 -0.99 17.59
CA VAL A 94 9.08 -0.90 16.12
C VAL A 94 9.21 0.56 15.73
N LEU A 95 10.10 0.85 14.76
CA LEU A 95 10.20 2.18 14.17
C LEU A 95 9.08 2.36 13.13
N VAL A 96 8.06 3.12 13.49
CA VAL A 96 6.88 3.36 12.65
C VAL A 96 7.14 4.58 11.77
N THR A 97 6.94 4.44 10.46
CA THR A 97 7.00 5.59 9.52
C THR A 97 5.63 6.11 9.17
N ALA A 98 5.58 7.43 8.96
CA ALA A 98 4.41 8.16 8.51
C ALA A 98 4.75 9.09 7.35
N ARG A 99 3.90 9.06 6.32
CA ARG A 99 3.89 10.01 5.19
C ARG A 99 2.45 10.47 5.00
N PRO A 100 1.94 11.35 5.88
CA PRO A 100 0.58 11.84 5.80
C PRO A 100 0.41 12.78 4.60
N ASP A 101 -0.80 12.80 4.04
CA ASP A 101 -1.10 13.65 2.89
C ASP A 101 -1.33 15.09 3.29
N LEU A 102 -2.13 15.31 4.32
CA LEU A 102 -2.46 16.61 4.87
C LEU A 102 -2.56 16.53 6.40
N ILE A 103 -1.97 17.52 7.05
CA ILE A 103 -2.21 17.82 8.46
C ILE A 103 -2.71 19.26 8.52
N LEU A 104 -3.90 19.44 9.07
CA LEU A 104 -4.56 20.73 9.25
C LEU A 104 -4.79 21.00 10.73
N ARG A 105 -5.02 22.26 11.09
CA ARG A 105 -5.44 22.65 12.44
C ARG A 105 -6.93 22.96 12.45
N LYS A 106 -7.63 22.47 13.47
CA LYS A 106 -9.04 22.76 13.75
C LYS A 106 -9.18 24.02 14.59
N LYS A 107 -10.40 24.57 14.65
CA LYS A 107 -10.72 25.75 15.49
C LYS A 107 -10.40 25.57 16.97
N ASP A 108 -10.47 24.35 17.49
CA ASP A 108 -10.16 24.02 18.90
C ASP A 108 -8.64 23.90 19.16
N GLY A 109 -7.80 24.10 18.15
CA GLY A 109 -6.35 23.99 18.22
C GLY A 109 -5.79 22.59 17.97
N ASN A 110 -6.63 21.55 18.00
CA ASN A 110 -6.21 20.18 17.71
C ASN A 110 -5.87 20.01 16.23
N LEU A 111 -5.03 19.03 15.93
CA LEU A 111 -4.70 18.63 14.57
C LEU A 111 -5.81 17.75 13.98
N CYS A 112 -5.98 17.87 12.67
CA CYS A 112 -6.78 17.02 11.81
C CYS A 112 -5.87 16.36 10.78
N LEU A 113 -5.75 15.03 10.82
CA LEU A 113 -4.94 14.28 9.87
C LEU A 113 -5.80 13.67 8.77
N LEU A 114 -5.51 14.00 7.52
CA LEU A 114 -6.26 13.51 6.37
C LEU A 114 -5.35 12.71 5.44
N ASP A 115 -5.84 11.56 5.02
CA ASP A 115 -5.27 10.76 3.94
C ASP A 115 -6.22 10.82 2.74
N LEU A 116 -5.70 11.21 1.57
CA LEU A 116 -6.50 11.46 0.39
C LEU A 116 -6.63 10.18 -0.43
N LYS A 117 -7.85 9.88 -0.86
CA LYS A 117 -8.14 8.68 -1.65
C LYS A 117 -8.90 9.04 -2.93
N THR A 118 -8.25 8.93 -4.07
CA THR A 118 -8.92 9.07 -5.38
C THR A 118 -9.67 7.77 -5.73
N SER A 119 -10.84 7.55 -5.15
CA SER A 119 -11.67 6.35 -5.36
C SER A 119 -13.09 6.53 -4.81
N LYS A 120 -14.01 5.64 -5.20
CA LYS A 120 -15.33 5.51 -4.56
C LYS A 120 -15.17 4.90 -3.15
N PRO A 121 -15.79 5.45 -2.08
CA PRO A 121 -15.74 4.86 -0.74
C PRO A 121 -16.26 3.41 -0.69
N ASP A 122 -17.29 3.12 -1.49
CA ASP A 122 -17.96 1.82 -1.62
C ASP A 122 -17.43 0.96 -2.78
N GLY A 123 -16.41 1.43 -3.50
CA GLY A 123 -15.79 0.70 -4.60
C GLY A 123 -14.84 -0.40 -4.15
N GLY A 124 -14.01 -0.90 -5.08
CA GLY A 124 -13.03 -1.97 -4.81
C GLY A 124 -12.04 -1.64 -3.68
N GLY A 125 -11.86 -0.36 -3.34
CA GLY A 125 -11.04 0.08 -2.19
C GLY A 125 -11.61 -0.29 -0.82
N ARG A 126 -12.91 -0.64 -0.73
CA ARG A 126 -13.59 -0.93 0.54
C ARG A 126 -12.95 -2.09 1.31
N VAL A 127 -12.44 -3.10 0.61
CA VAL A 127 -11.76 -4.26 1.24
C VAL A 127 -10.49 -3.84 1.99
N TYR A 128 -9.90 -2.70 1.64
CA TYR A 128 -8.71 -2.13 2.26
C TYR A 128 -9.03 -1.09 3.34
N LEU A 129 -10.31 -0.80 3.60
CA LEU A 129 -10.71 0.19 4.60
C LEU A 129 -10.06 -0.06 5.97
N PRO A 130 -10.03 -1.29 6.54
CA PRO A 130 -9.35 -1.52 7.82
C PRO A 130 -7.87 -1.12 7.80
N GLN A 131 -7.16 -1.42 6.71
CA GLN A 131 -5.76 -1.02 6.53
C GLN A 131 -5.61 0.50 6.47
N TYR A 132 -6.48 1.19 5.74
CA TYR A 132 -6.46 2.65 5.64
C TYR A 132 -6.79 3.32 6.98
N GLU A 133 -7.68 2.75 7.78
CA GLU A 133 -7.90 3.23 9.15
C GLU A 133 -6.64 3.12 10.00
N ILE A 134 -5.92 1.98 9.95
CA ILE A 134 -4.66 1.82 10.69
C ILE A 134 -3.57 2.75 10.15
N GLN A 135 -3.52 2.99 8.84
CA GLN A 135 -2.63 3.98 8.25
C GLN A 135 -2.85 5.36 8.90
N THR A 136 -4.09 5.85 8.91
CA THR A 136 -4.47 7.13 9.52
C THR A 136 -4.21 7.17 11.02
N ILE A 137 -4.55 6.10 11.76
CA ILE A 137 -4.29 5.98 13.21
C ILE A 137 -2.78 6.04 13.49
N GLY A 138 -1.97 5.29 12.73
CA GLY A 138 -0.52 5.26 12.93
C GLY A 138 0.16 6.55 12.54
N TYR A 139 -0.28 7.21 11.47
CA TYR A 139 0.24 8.54 11.11
C TYR A 139 -0.12 9.57 12.18
N SER A 140 -1.32 9.48 12.76
CA SER A 140 -1.74 10.35 13.86
C SER A 140 -0.84 10.14 15.08
N TRP A 141 -0.57 8.88 15.44
CA TRP A 141 0.33 8.54 16.54
C TRP A 141 1.76 9.07 16.31
N VAL A 142 2.33 8.89 15.10
CA VAL A 142 3.67 9.40 14.77
C VAL A 142 3.71 10.92 14.82
N ALA A 143 2.67 11.61 14.34
CA ALA A 143 2.58 13.07 14.37
C ALA A 143 2.58 13.60 15.81
N GLU A 144 1.79 13.00 16.71
CA GLU A 144 1.78 13.34 18.14
C GLU A 144 3.14 13.07 18.78
N ALA A 145 3.72 11.89 18.54
CA ALA A 145 5.00 11.49 19.12
C ALA A 145 6.18 12.35 18.62
N SER A 146 6.07 12.88 17.39
CA SER A 146 7.04 13.81 16.81
C SER A 146 6.87 15.26 17.32
N GLY A 147 5.90 15.52 18.21
CA GLY A 147 5.70 16.82 18.83
C GLY A 147 4.94 17.85 17.99
N LEU A 148 4.23 17.44 16.92
CA LEU A 148 3.44 18.37 16.10
C LEU A 148 2.21 18.94 16.82
N GLY A 149 1.72 18.23 17.84
CA GLY A 149 0.54 18.57 18.61
C GLY A 149 -0.46 17.41 18.66
N LYS A 150 -1.50 17.56 19.48
CA LYS A 150 -2.54 16.55 19.68
C LYS A 150 -3.41 16.42 18.43
N VAL A 151 -3.62 15.21 17.94
CA VAL A 151 -4.53 14.89 16.85
C VAL A 151 -5.90 14.60 17.44
N GLY A 152 -6.85 15.51 17.18
CA GLY A 152 -8.23 15.39 17.68
C GLY A 152 -9.16 14.70 16.70
N THR A 153 -8.85 14.75 15.40
CA THR A 153 -9.64 14.16 14.34
C THR A 153 -8.72 13.58 13.29
N ALA A 154 -9.08 12.44 12.72
CA ALA A 154 -8.34 11.90 11.59
C ALA A 154 -9.29 11.16 10.66
N GLY A 155 -8.94 11.05 9.38
CA GLY A 155 -9.71 10.21 8.48
C GLY A 155 -9.26 10.20 7.04
N LEU A 156 -10.12 9.62 6.22
CA LEU A 156 -9.93 9.52 4.78
C LEU A 156 -10.80 10.55 4.09
N LEU A 157 -10.24 11.26 3.12
CA LEU A 157 -11.00 12.16 2.27
C LEU A 157 -11.01 11.58 0.85
N TYR A 158 -12.16 11.03 0.47
CA TYR A 158 -12.34 10.40 -0.83
C TYR A 158 -12.65 11.46 -1.88
N ALA A 159 -11.86 11.51 -2.95
CA ALA A 159 -12.12 12.27 -4.16
C ALA A 159 -12.68 11.31 -5.23
N GLU A 160 -13.99 11.31 -5.37
CA GLU A 160 -14.72 10.39 -6.22
C GLU A 160 -14.96 11.01 -7.61
N VAL A 161 -14.38 10.41 -8.65
CA VAL A 161 -14.73 10.77 -10.03
C VAL A 161 -16.18 10.40 -10.31
N GLN A 162 -16.99 11.39 -10.71
CA GLN A 162 -18.39 11.19 -11.04
C GLN A 162 -18.54 10.64 -12.47
N THR A 163 -18.02 9.43 -12.72
CA THR A 163 -17.96 8.82 -14.05
C THR A 163 -19.33 8.67 -14.70
N GLU A 164 -20.33 8.22 -13.95
CA GLU A 164 -21.71 8.06 -14.45
C GLU A 164 -22.33 9.40 -14.84
N GLN A 165 -22.01 10.47 -14.13
CA GLN A 165 -22.46 11.81 -14.46
C GLN A 165 -21.78 12.32 -15.74
N PHE A 166 -20.47 12.10 -15.86
CA PHE A 166 -19.69 12.50 -17.03
C PHE A 166 -20.17 11.77 -18.30
N LEU A 167 -20.40 10.46 -18.23
CA LEU A 167 -20.81 9.65 -19.39
C LEU A 167 -22.20 10.01 -19.93
N LYS A 168 -23.09 10.61 -19.13
CA LYS A 168 -24.43 11.04 -19.57
C LYS A 168 -24.38 12.22 -20.55
N ASP A 169 -23.46 13.16 -20.35
CA ASP A 169 -23.27 14.32 -21.21
C ASP A 169 -21.80 14.80 -21.16
N PRO A 170 -20.88 14.14 -21.90
CA PRO A 170 -19.45 14.44 -21.83
C PRO A 170 -19.10 15.86 -22.30
N LEU A 171 -19.86 16.40 -23.27
CA LEU A 171 -19.59 17.71 -23.85
C LEU A 171 -19.93 18.87 -22.91
N LYS A 172 -20.79 18.65 -21.89
CA LYS A 172 -21.01 19.60 -20.79
C LYS A 172 -19.72 19.95 -20.05
N TYR A 173 -18.77 19.03 -20.00
CA TYR A 173 -17.51 19.18 -19.29
C TYR A 173 -16.36 19.65 -20.19
N LYS A 174 -16.63 20.00 -21.45
CA LYS A 174 -15.59 20.51 -22.34
C LYS A 174 -15.11 21.88 -21.88
N THR A 175 -13.82 22.14 -22.04
CA THR A 175 -13.24 23.48 -22.02
C THR A 175 -12.75 23.83 -23.42
N ASP A 176 -12.22 25.04 -23.61
CA ASP A 176 -11.64 25.44 -24.90
C ASP A 176 -10.35 24.67 -25.23
N THR A 177 -9.72 24.04 -24.23
CA THR A 177 -8.42 23.38 -24.35
C THR A 177 -8.40 21.93 -23.86
N GLY A 178 -9.54 21.37 -23.43
CA GLY A 178 -9.60 20.03 -22.87
C GLY A 178 -10.94 19.68 -22.23
N LEU A 179 -10.88 19.01 -21.07
CA LEU A 179 -12.04 18.51 -20.33
C LEU A 179 -11.92 18.74 -18.83
N LEU A 180 -13.05 18.93 -18.15
CA LEU A 180 -13.16 18.96 -16.70
C LEU A 180 -13.65 17.61 -16.19
N VAL A 181 -12.87 16.96 -15.33
CA VAL A 181 -13.31 15.74 -14.66
C VAL A 181 -14.09 16.13 -13.41
N PRO A 182 -15.38 15.76 -13.28
CA PRO A 182 -16.15 16.06 -12.08
C PRO A 182 -15.68 15.17 -10.92
N PHE A 183 -15.33 15.81 -9.79
CA PHE A 183 -15.01 15.16 -8.53
C PHE A 183 -16.01 15.56 -7.45
N ASP A 184 -16.43 14.59 -6.66
CA ASP A 184 -17.10 14.82 -5.38
C ASP A 184 -16.19 14.39 -4.23
N PHE A 185 -16.24 15.15 -3.12
CA PHE A 185 -15.49 14.83 -1.93
C PHE A 185 -16.39 14.21 -0.86
N LYS A 186 -15.94 13.11 -0.25
CA LYS A 186 -16.63 12.43 0.86
C LYS A 186 -15.65 12.15 1.99
N GLY A 187 -15.95 12.66 3.18
CA GLY A 187 -15.16 12.39 4.38
C GLY A 187 -15.57 11.10 5.06
N HIS A 188 -14.59 10.28 5.43
CA HIS A 188 -14.74 9.12 6.31
C HIS A 188 -13.91 9.36 7.57
N GLU A 189 -14.57 9.66 8.69
CA GLU A 189 -13.89 9.85 9.97
C GLU A 189 -13.39 8.50 10.51
N VAL A 190 -12.13 8.49 10.95
CA VAL A 190 -11.50 7.33 11.57
C VAL A 190 -11.37 7.59 13.06
N LYS A 191 -11.99 6.71 13.86
CA LYS A 191 -11.87 6.78 15.32
C LYS A 191 -10.44 6.44 15.74
N LEU A 192 -9.75 7.40 16.35
CA LEU A 192 -8.42 7.21 16.90
C LEU A 192 -8.42 6.12 17.97
N ASN A 193 -7.69 5.03 17.70
CA ASN A 193 -7.51 3.93 18.62
C ASN A 193 -6.09 3.37 18.50
N TYR A 194 -5.16 3.95 19.26
CA TYR A 194 -3.75 3.54 19.21
C TYR A 194 -3.52 2.09 19.67
N SER A 195 -4.41 1.51 20.47
CA SER A 195 -4.30 0.08 20.82
C SER A 195 -4.47 -0.85 19.61
N ARG A 196 -5.25 -0.46 18.59
CA ARG A 196 -5.34 -1.21 17.31
C ARG A 196 -4.00 -1.19 16.57
N LEU A 197 -3.36 -0.03 16.49
CA LEU A 197 -2.02 0.10 15.92
C LEU A 197 -1.03 -0.79 16.68
N THR A 198 -1.00 -0.70 18.02
CA THR A 198 -0.13 -1.51 18.87
C THR A 198 -0.30 -3.01 18.62
N ARG A 199 -1.54 -3.50 18.47
CA ARG A 199 -1.82 -4.90 18.11
C ARG A 199 -1.20 -5.27 16.77
N CYS A 200 -1.38 -4.45 15.74
CA CYS A 200 -0.80 -4.68 14.42
C CYS A 200 0.73 -4.74 14.48
N LEU A 201 1.34 -3.79 15.18
CA LEU A 201 2.80 -3.70 15.36
C LEU A 201 3.36 -4.93 16.09
N LYS A 202 2.68 -5.42 17.14
CA LYS A 202 3.07 -6.64 17.86
C LYS A 202 3.02 -7.88 16.95
N VAL A 203 2.01 -7.99 16.08
CA VAL A 203 1.92 -9.10 15.11
C VAL A 203 3.06 -9.05 14.10
N VAL A 204 3.30 -7.90 13.46
CA VAL A 204 4.41 -7.80 12.47
C VAL A 204 5.78 -7.97 13.12
N LYS A 205 5.98 -7.48 14.36
CA LYS A 205 7.22 -7.68 15.11
C LYS A 205 7.47 -9.15 15.44
N LYS A 206 6.43 -9.90 15.79
CA LYS A 206 6.53 -11.35 15.97
C LYS A 206 7.02 -12.03 14.69
N LEU A 207 6.40 -11.75 13.56
CA LEU A 207 6.78 -12.31 12.25
C LEU A 207 8.18 -11.86 11.80
N TRP A 208 8.59 -10.64 12.16
CA TRP A 208 9.94 -10.16 11.93
C TRP A 208 10.97 -10.94 12.74
N ASN A 209 10.65 -11.32 13.98
CA ASN A 209 11.55 -12.06 14.85
C ASN A 209 11.53 -13.58 14.60
N ASP A 210 10.56 -14.12 13.85
CA ASP A 210 10.51 -15.55 13.52
C ASP A 210 11.63 -15.94 12.55
N ASP A 211 12.44 -16.95 12.90
CA ASP A 211 13.56 -17.42 12.06
C ASP A 211 13.12 -18.10 10.75
N HIS A 212 11.91 -18.65 10.74
CA HIS A 212 11.38 -19.45 9.63
C HIS A 212 10.02 -18.91 9.18
N PRO A 213 9.66 -19.05 7.89
CA PRO A 213 8.35 -18.63 7.41
C PRO A 213 7.25 -19.43 8.13
N PRO A 214 6.24 -18.76 8.73
CA PRO A 214 5.15 -19.45 9.40
C PRO A 214 4.23 -20.17 8.40
N LYS A 215 3.23 -20.89 8.91
CA LYS A 215 2.15 -21.44 8.07
C LYS A 215 1.43 -20.28 7.36
N GLY A 216 1.20 -20.41 6.06
CA GLY A 216 0.39 -19.44 5.30
C GLY A 216 -1.10 -19.61 5.61
N SER A 217 -1.89 -18.57 5.33
CA SER A 217 -3.35 -18.65 5.42
C SER A 217 -3.89 -19.64 4.39
N ASP A 218 -4.98 -20.33 4.75
CA ASP A 218 -5.63 -21.29 3.86
C ASP A 218 -6.10 -20.57 2.58
N ASN A 219 -5.92 -21.21 1.42
CA ASN A 219 -6.26 -20.67 0.09
C ASN A 219 -5.63 -19.30 -0.26
N CYS A 220 -4.49 -18.95 0.34
CA CYS A 220 -3.78 -17.71 -0.01
C CYS A 220 -3.25 -17.77 -1.47
N LYS A 221 -3.84 -16.96 -2.36
CA LYS A 221 -3.43 -16.85 -3.78
C LYS A 221 -1.94 -16.55 -3.93
N ASP A 222 -1.40 -15.59 -3.17
CA ASP A 222 0.03 -15.24 -3.19
C ASP A 222 0.94 -16.42 -2.80
N CYS A 223 0.54 -17.21 -1.79
CA CYS A 223 1.30 -18.41 -1.41
C CYS A 223 1.27 -19.47 -2.52
N GLN A 224 0.14 -19.64 -3.21
CA GLN A 224 0.02 -20.56 -4.33
C GLN A 224 0.91 -20.11 -5.50
N LEU A 225 0.90 -18.82 -5.83
CA LEU A 225 1.78 -18.25 -6.86
C LEU A 225 3.26 -18.44 -6.52
N LEU A 226 3.66 -18.17 -5.27
CA LEU A 226 5.03 -18.41 -4.81
C LEU A 226 5.41 -19.89 -4.90
N THR A 227 4.51 -20.78 -4.49
CA THR A 227 4.74 -22.23 -4.54
C THR A 227 4.95 -22.70 -5.98
N ARG A 228 4.08 -22.27 -6.91
CA ARG A 228 4.23 -22.57 -8.34
C ARG A 228 5.56 -22.10 -8.90
N LEU A 229 6.02 -20.90 -8.53
CA LEU A 229 7.31 -20.39 -8.96
C LEU A 229 8.47 -21.25 -8.44
N ILE A 230 8.41 -21.67 -7.17
CA ILE A 230 9.44 -22.53 -6.56
C ILE A 230 9.42 -23.93 -7.17
N ASP A 231 8.25 -24.50 -7.41
CA ASP A 231 8.09 -25.83 -8.01
C ASP A 231 8.64 -25.86 -9.44
N PHE A 232 8.31 -24.84 -10.25
CA PHE A 232 8.87 -24.66 -11.58
C PHE A 232 10.41 -24.62 -11.57
N GLU A 233 11.00 -23.82 -10.66
CA GLU A 233 12.46 -23.75 -10.50
C GLU A 233 13.07 -25.10 -10.06
N ASN A 234 12.37 -25.86 -9.21
CA ASN A 234 12.82 -27.19 -8.78
C ASN A 234 12.75 -28.21 -9.92
N GLU A 235 11.69 -28.19 -10.72
CA GLU A 235 11.54 -29.07 -11.89
C GLU A 235 12.66 -28.83 -12.92
N LEU A 236 12.99 -27.57 -13.18
CA LEU A 236 14.11 -27.21 -14.05
C LEU A 236 15.44 -27.80 -13.55
N ARG A 237 15.68 -27.80 -12.24
CA ARG A 237 16.89 -28.40 -11.64
C ARG A 237 16.89 -29.92 -11.72
N LEU A 238 15.74 -30.55 -11.47
CA LEU A 238 15.60 -32.01 -11.57
C LEU A 238 15.79 -32.50 -13.01
N MET A 239 15.29 -31.75 -13.99
CA MET A 239 15.51 -32.04 -15.40
C MET A 239 17.01 -32.04 -15.75
N ASP A 240 17.76 -31.04 -15.28
CA ASP A 240 19.22 -30.97 -15.50
C ASP A 240 19.95 -32.16 -14.87
N GLN A 241 19.58 -32.53 -13.63
CA GLN A 241 20.17 -33.68 -12.96
C GLN A 241 19.90 -34.99 -13.72
N ARG A 242 18.69 -35.15 -14.28
CA ARG A 242 18.35 -36.32 -15.10
C ARG A 242 19.13 -36.34 -16.42
N ILE A 243 19.28 -35.21 -17.09
CA ILE A 243 20.10 -35.12 -18.32
C ILE A 243 21.56 -35.44 -17.99
N PHE A 244 22.08 -34.92 -16.88
CA PHE A 244 23.44 -35.23 -16.41
C PHE A 244 23.65 -36.72 -16.18
N ALA A 245 22.71 -37.37 -15.49
CA ALA A 245 22.79 -38.79 -15.18
C ALA A 245 22.72 -39.67 -16.44
N SER A 246 21.91 -39.27 -17.43
CA SER A 246 21.73 -40.03 -18.67
C SER A 246 22.86 -39.80 -19.69
N PHE A 247 23.50 -38.63 -19.67
CA PHE A 247 24.52 -38.25 -20.65
C PHE A 247 25.71 -37.51 -20.00
N PRO A 248 26.61 -38.22 -19.30
CA PRO A 248 27.72 -37.61 -18.55
C PRO A 248 28.66 -36.75 -19.41
N GLU A 249 28.78 -37.04 -20.70
CA GLU A 249 29.55 -36.24 -21.67
C GLU A 249 28.99 -34.83 -21.90
N HIS A 250 27.71 -34.61 -21.58
CA HIS A 250 27.07 -33.29 -21.63
C HIS A 250 27.33 -32.44 -20.37
N ARG A 251 28.23 -32.87 -19.47
CA ARG A 251 28.61 -32.14 -18.25
C ARG A 251 28.93 -30.68 -18.50
N ASN A 252 29.69 -30.37 -19.55
CA ASN A 252 30.08 -28.98 -19.84
C ASN A 252 28.87 -28.15 -20.31
N PHE A 253 27.95 -28.75 -21.07
CA PHE A 253 26.71 -28.09 -21.49
C PHE A 253 25.78 -27.81 -20.30
N LEU A 254 25.69 -28.74 -19.35
CA LEU A 254 24.86 -28.59 -18.15
C LEU A 254 25.46 -27.63 -17.13
N LEU A 255 26.78 -27.65 -16.92
CA LEU A 255 27.49 -26.62 -16.15
C LEU A 255 27.31 -25.25 -16.79
N SER A 256 27.34 -25.18 -18.13
CA SER A 256 27.03 -23.97 -18.86
C SER A 256 25.57 -23.57 -18.68
N GLN A 257 24.60 -24.49 -18.72
CA GLN A 257 23.19 -24.18 -18.48
C GLN A 257 22.91 -23.71 -17.05
N ASP A 258 23.45 -24.35 -16.01
CA ASP A 258 23.31 -23.87 -14.62
C ASP A 258 24.00 -22.50 -14.45
N TYR A 259 25.18 -22.33 -15.04
CA TYR A 259 25.87 -21.04 -15.12
C TYR A 259 25.04 -19.98 -15.84
N TYR A 260 24.43 -20.31 -16.99
CA TYR A 260 23.53 -19.44 -17.75
C TYR A 260 22.19 -19.22 -17.03
N ARG A 261 21.64 -20.15 -16.26
CA ARG A 261 20.44 -19.89 -15.45
C ARG A 261 20.75 -18.93 -14.31
N ARG A 262 21.95 -19.04 -13.72
CA ARG A 262 22.45 -18.10 -12.71
C ARG A 262 22.80 -16.73 -13.29
N LEU A 263 23.18 -16.64 -14.57
CA LEU A 263 23.67 -15.40 -15.21
C LEU A 263 22.68 -14.71 -16.15
N THR A 264 21.87 -15.47 -16.87
CA THR A 264 21.01 -15.03 -17.97
C THR A 264 19.62 -15.60 -17.74
N ARG A 265 18.81 -14.86 -16.98
CA ARG A 265 17.36 -14.91 -17.02
C ARG A 265 16.89 -14.61 -18.45
N MET A 266 16.92 -15.61 -19.33
CA MET A 266 16.31 -15.51 -20.66
C MET A 266 14.99 -16.28 -20.66
N PRO A 267 13.87 -15.65 -21.06
CA PRO A 267 12.62 -16.36 -21.22
C PRO A 267 12.71 -17.27 -22.45
N LEU A 268 12.33 -18.53 -22.27
CA LEU A 268 11.90 -19.38 -23.39
C LEU A 268 10.43 -19.03 -23.71
N PRO A 269 9.99 -19.14 -24.98
CA PRO A 269 8.58 -19.00 -25.30
C PRO A 269 7.84 -20.23 -24.76
N PHE A 270 7.09 -20.05 -23.68
CA PHE A 270 6.06 -21.00 -23.25
C PHE A 270 4.71 -20.51 -23.77
N ASP A 271 3.84 -21.46 -24.14
CA ASP A 271 2.43 -21.16 -24.37
C ASP A 271 1.85 -20.53 -23.10
N ASP A 272 1.23 -19.36 -23.27
CA ASP A 272 0.56 -18.63 -22.21
C ASP A 272 -0.67 -19.43 -21.75
N MET A 273 -0.47 -20.29 -20.75
CA MET A 273 -1.56 -21.05 -20.12
C MET A 273 -2.57 -20.14 -19.39
N ASN A 274 -2.33 -18.82 -19.36
CA ASN A 274 -3.12 -17.83 -18.64
C ASN A 274 -3.66 -16.71 -19.53
N ALA A 275 -3.75 -16.91 -20.85
CA ALA A 275 -4.46 -15.97 -21.74
C ALA A 275 -5.95 -15.75 -21.36
N GLY A 276 -6.49 -16.58 -20.44
CA GLY A 276 -7.82 -16.44 -19.85
C GLY A 276 -7.87 -15.91 -18.41
N ASP A 277 -6.74 -15.72 -17.71
CA ASP A 277 -6.74 -15.15 -16.36
C ASP A 277 -6.86 -13.63 -16.47
N THR A 278 -8.04 -13.11 -16.10
CA THR A 278 -8.25 -11.67 -15.99
C THR A 278 -7.25 -11.08 -14.99
N TRP A 279 -6.62 -9.95 -15.34
CA TRP A 279 -5.82 -9.14 -14.42
C TRP A 279 -6.52 -9.04 -13.06
N ASP A 280 -5.85 -9.52 -12.00
CA ASP A 280 -6.45 -9.77 -10.68
C ASP A 280 -7.01 -8.47 -10.08
N GLN A 281 -8.33 -8.29 -10.17
CA GLN A 281 -9.04 -7.21 -9.48
C GLN A 281 -9.28 -7.54 -8.00
N ASP A 282 -9.05 -8.79 -7.56
CA ASP A 282 -9.36 -9.23 -6.20
C ASP A 282 -8.22 -8.96 -5.20
N GLY A 283 -7.01 -8.71 -5.70
CA GLY A 283 -5.82 -8.34 -4.92
C GLY A 283 -5.26 -9.42 -3.97
N GLY A 284 -3.95 -9.30 -3.73
CA GLY A 284 -3.17 -10.05 -2.73
C GLY A 284 -2.41 -9.11 -1.79
N MET A 285 -1.75 -9.64 -0.75
CA MET A 285 -0.88 -8.84 0.12
C MET A 285 0.23 -8.15 -0.68
N TRP A 286 0.70 -8.81 -1.74
CA TRP A 286 1.78 -8.33 -2.60
C TRP A 286 1.39 -7.08 -3.38
N ALA A 287 0.14 -6.99 -3.85
CA ALA A 287 -0.36 -5.84 -4.61
C ALA A 287 -0.50 -4.57 -3.75
N ASN A 288 -0.55 -4.71 -2.42
CA ASN A 288 -0.87 -3.64 -1.48
C ASN A 288 0.26 -3.33 -0.49
N TRP A 289 1.47 -3.86 -0.73
CA TRP A 289 2.65 -3.63 0.10
C TRP A 289 3.45 -2.42 -0.38
N GLU A 290 3.82 -1.54 0.55
CA GLU A 290 4.68 -0.38 0.28
C GLU A 290 6.12 -0.67 0.73
N PHE A 291 7.09 -0.55 -0.16
CA PHE A 291 8.49 -0.60 0.27
C PHE A 291 8.90 0.75 0.85
N CYS A 292 9.28 0.77 2.13
CA CYS A 292 9.82 1.93 2.84
C CYS A 292 11.28 2.18 2.47
#